data_AF-A0A1V4Q4Z1-F1
#
_entry.id   AF-A0A1V4Q4Z1-F1
#
_cell.length_a   1.000
_cell.length_b   1.000
_cell.length_c   1.000
_cell.angle_alpha   90.00
_cell.angle_beta   90.00
_cell.angle_gamma   90.00
#
_symmetry.space_group_name_H-M   'P 1'
#
loop_
_entity.id
_entity.type
_entity.pdbx_description
1 polymer ?
#
loop_
_entity_poly.entity_id
_entity_poly.type
_entity_poly.pdbx_seq_one_letter_code
_entity_poly.pdbx_strand_id
1 'polypeptide(L)' 'MLAFFLLIVGFASLAVLLVSVVVGNTALAVTAAVVGLVAFGVAATTMTMLGRKLHHSALIPDYTDTETEHYLRDYRHGA' A
#
# COMPACT_ATOMS: atom_id res chain seq x y z
N MET A 1 -3.64 -5.40 7.88
CA MET A 1 -3.43 -4.70 9.18
C MET A 1 -2.03 -4.12 9.33
N LEU A 2 -0.95 -4.89 9.12
CA LEU A 2 0.43 -4.37 9.26
C LEU A 2 0.71 -3.10 8.44
N ALA A 3 0.33 -3.07 7.15
CA ALA A 3 0.55 -1.89 6.29
C ALA A 3 -0.18 -0.63 6.81
N PHE A 4 -1.34 -0.79 7.43
CA PHE A 4 -2.09 0.32 8.01
C PHE A 4 -1.37 0.89 9.26
N PHE A 5 -0.86 0.02 10.14
CA PHE A 5 -0.05 0.46 11.27
C PHE A 5 1.23 1.18 10.82
N LEU A 6 1.90 0.67 9.77
CA LEU A 6 3.09 1.32 9.21
C LEU A 6 2.79 2.71 8.64
N LEU A 7 1.62 2.90 8.02
CA LEU A 7 1.18 4.23 7.59
C LEU A 7 1.01 5.19 8.77
N ILE A 8 0.36 4.75 9.85
CA ILE A 8 0.19 5.59 11.06
C ILE A 8 1.56 5.97 11.64
N VAL A 9 2.47 5.01 11.78
CA VAL A 9 3.83 5.26 12.28
C VAL A 9 4.58 6.20 11.36
N GLY A 10 4.47 6.02 10.03
CA GLY A 10 5.05 6.92 9.04
C GLY A 10 4.54 8.36 9.20
N PHE A 11 3.22 8.56 9.32
CA PHE A 11 2.65 9.89 9.52
C PHE A 11 3.06 10.51 10.86
N ALA A 12 3.06 9.74 11.95
CA ALA A 12 3.52 10.22 13.25
C ALA A 12 4.99 10.65 13.20
N SER A 13 5.85 9.88 12.50
CA SER A 13 7.26 10.23 12.35
C SER A 13 7.47 11.52 11.55
N LEU A 14 6.62 11.83 10.56
CA LEU A 14 6.68 13.11 9.84
C LEU A 14 6.31 14.29 10.74
N ALA A 15 5.32 14.13 11.62
CA ALA A 15 4.98 15.17 12.58
C ALA A 15 6.16 15.45 13.53
N VAL A 16 6.80 14.38 14.03
CA VAL A 16 8.00 14.48 14.89
C VAL A 16 9.16 15.12 14.14
N LEU A 17 9.39 14.76 12.88
CA LEU A 17 10.41 15.35 12.02
C LEU A 17 10.23 16.87 11.91
N LEU A 18 9.02 17.33 11.57
CA LEU A 18 8.73 18.75 11.40
C LEU A 18 9.02 19.55 12.66
N VAL A 19 8.54 19.07 13.82
CA VAL A 19 8.81 19.73 15.11
C VAL A 19 10.31 19.74 15.42
N SER A 20 11.01 18.64 15.15
CA SER A 20 12.45 18.52 15.44
C SER A 20 13.30 19.46 14.61
N VAL A 21 12.94 19.66 13.34
CA VAL A 21 13.58 20.64 12.46
C VAL A 21 13.37 22.06 13.00
N VAL A 22 12.16 22.40 13.44
CA VAL A 22 11.84 23.72 14.00
C VAL A 22 12.60 23.99 15.30
N VAL A 23 12.74 22.97 16.16
CA VAL A 23 13.44 23.10 17.45
C VAL A 23 14.96 22.95 17.32
N GLY A 24 15.47 22.69 16.11
CA GLY A 24 16.92 22.54 15.84
C GLY A 24 17.52 21.23 16.36
N ASN A 25 16.69 20.24 16.73
CA ASN A 25 17.15 18.94 17.17
C ASN A 25 17.42 18.02 15.98
N THR A 26 18.63 18.13 15.43
CA THR A 26 19.06 17.41 14.23
C THR A 26 19.09 15.90 14.41
N ALA A 27 19.50 15.41 15.58
CA ALA A 27 19.55 13.97 15.87
C ALA A 27 18.14 13.36 15.79
N LEU A 28 17.16 14.01 16.44
CA LEU A 28 15.78 13.52 16.46
C LEU A 28 15.08 13.70 15.10
N ALA A 29 15.43 14.76 14.36
CA ALA A 29 14.98 14.93 12.98
C ALA A 29 15.47 13.80 12.07
N VAL A 30 16.76 13.46 12.12
CA VAL A 30 17.32 12.38 11.28
C VAL A 30 16.71 11.03 11.63
N THR A 31 16.55 10.71 12.92
CA THR A 31 15.93 9.44 13.32
C THR A 31 14.48 9.36 12.87
N ALA A 32 13.70 10.42 13.04
CA ALA A 32 12.30 10.49 12.59
C ALA A 32 12.19 10.34 11.05
N ALA A 33 13.07 10.99 10.30
CA ALA A 33 13.11 10.86 8.84
C ALA A 33 13.38 9.41 8.39
N VAL A 34 14.38 8.74 9.00
CA VAL A 34 14.74 7.36 8.67
C VAL A 34 13.59 6.40 9.01
N VAL A 35 13.00 6.55 10.20
CA VAL A 35 11.85 5.73 10.62
C VAL A 35 10.67 5.92 9.66
N GLY A 36 10.36 7.16 9.30
CA GLY A 36 9.29 7.45 8.34
C GLY A 36 9.53 6.84 6.97
N LEU A 37 10.75 7.00 6.44
CA LEU A 37 11.11 6.48 5.13
C LEU A 37 11.00 4.95 5.08
N VAL A 38 11.47 4.25 6.12
CA VAL A 38 11.34 2.79 6.22
C VAL A 38 9.88 2.38 6.35
N ALA A 39 9.11 3.03 7.22
CA ALA A 39 7.71 2.70 7.45
C ALA A 39 6.85 2.87 6.19
N PHE A 40 6.99 3.99 5.48
CA PHE A 40 6.29 4.23 4.22
C PHE A 40 6.76 3.30 3.11
N GLY A 41 8.08 3.04 3.02
CA GLY A 41 8.63 2.10 2.05
C GLY A 41 8.04 0.70 2.21
N VAL A 42 8.04 0.16 3.44
CA VAL A 42 7.47 -1.16 3.73
C VAL A 42 5.95 -1.19 3.53
N ALA A 43 5.24 -0.12 3.89
CA ALA A 43 3.80 -0.03 3.65
C ALA A 43 3.47 -0.08 2.15
N ALA A 44 4.19 0.69 1.33
CA ALA A 44 4.00 0.75 -0.12
C ALA A 44 4.31 -0.60 -0.80
N THR A 45 5.42 -1.25 -0.43
CA THR A 45 5.75 -2.58 -0.97
C THR A 45 4.70 -3.62 -0.57
N THR A 46 4.21 -3.59 0.67
CA THR A 46 3.17 -4.52 1.13
C THR A 46 1.85 -4.30 0.39
N MET A 47 1.44 -3.04 0.20
CA MET A 47 0.21 -2.71 -0.52
C MET A 47 0.28 -3.10 -2.00
N THR A 48 1.42 -2.85 -2.67
CA THR A 48 1.60 -3.24 -4.08
C THR A 48 1.63 -4.76 -4.26
N MET A 49 2.31 -5.50 -3.38
CA MET A 49 2.28 -6.96 -3.40
C MET A 49 0.87 -7.50 -3.16
N LEU A 50 0.15 -6.94 -2.19
CA LEU A 50 -1.21 -7.37 -1.89
C LEU A 50 -2.16 -7.05 -3.04
N GLY A 51 -2.04 -5.85 -3.63
CA GLY A 51 -2.80 -5.45 -4.81
C GLY A 51 -2.60 -6.43 -5.96
N ARG A 52 -1.36 -6.79 -6.28
CA ARG A 52 -1.06 -7.80 -7.33
C ARG A 52 -1.65 -9.17 -7.02
N LYS A 53 -1.59 -9.62 -5.77
CA LYS A 53 -2.19 -10.91 -5.35
C LYS A 53 -3.72 -10.88 -5.39
N LEU A 54 -4.33 -9.76 -5.01
CA LEU A 54 -5.79 -9.58 -5.06
C LEU A 54 -6.31 -9.45 -6.50
N HIS A 55 -5.52 -8.86 -7.41
CA HIS A 55 -5.83 -8.80 -8.84
C HIS A 55 -5.90 -10.19 -9.49
N HIS A 56 -5.17 -11.19 -8.94
CA HIS A 56 -5.26 -12.58 -9.38
C HIS A 56 -6.24 -13.41 -8.53
N SER A 57 -6.98 -12.77 -7.61
CA SER A 57 -7.99 -13.45 -6.81
C SER A 57 -9.26 -13.53 -7.64
N ALA A 58 -9.80 -14.74 -7.81
CA ALA A 58 -11.07 -15.03 -8.51
C ALA A 58 -12.30 -14.28 -7.96
N LEU A 59 -12.13 -13.47 -6.92
CA LEU A 59 -13.17 -12.65 -6.30
C LEU A 59 -13.36 -11.28 -6.98
N ILE A 60 -12.36 -10.79 -7.71
CA ILE A 60 -12.43 -9.51 -8.43
C ILE A 60 -12.18 -9.85 -9.91
N PRO A 61 -13.24 -10.03 -10.72
CA PRO A 61 -13.05 -10.25 -12.15
C PRO A 61 -12.37 -9.01 -12.72
N ASP A 62 -11.22 -9.21 -13.37
CA ASP A 62 -10.57 -8.17 -14.13
C ASP A 62 -11.47 -7.86 -15.33
N TYR A 63 -12.02 -6.64 -15.38
CA TYR A 63 -12.86 -6.16 -16.49
C TYR A 63 -12.00 -5.88 -17.73
N THR A 64 -11.40 -6.92 -18.28
CA THR A 64 -10.74 -6.88 -19.58
C THR A 64 -11.67 -7.49 -20.63
N ASP A 65 -11.68 -6.93 -21.84
CA ASP A 65 -12.55 -7.41 -22.93
C ASP A 65 -12.30 -8.89 -23.25
N THR A 66 -11.05 -9.32 -23.16
CA THR A 66 -10.61 -10.71 -23.36
C THR A 66 -11.17 -11.68 -22.33
N GLU A 67 -11.23 -11.28 -21.07
CA GLU A 67 -11.70 -12.14 -19.98
C GLU A 67 -13.23 -12.18 -19.94
N THR A 68 -13.87 -11.06 -20.30
CA THR A 68 -15.32 -10.99 -20.53
C THR A 68 -15.77 -11.94 -21.63
N GLU A 69 -15.03 -12.01 -22.74
CA GLU A 69 -15.33 -12.91 -23.85
C GLU A 69 -15.12 -14.39 -23.47
N HIS A 70 -14.13 -14.68 -22.62
CA HIS A 70 -13.91 -16.01 -22.06
C HIS A 70 -15.05 -16.44 -21.11
N TYR A 71 -15.44 -15.57 -20.17
CA TYR A 71 -16.57 -15.81 -19.27
C TYR A 71 -17.89 -15.99 -20.02
N LEU A 72 -18.16 -15.13 -21.01
CA LEU A 72 -19.37 -15.24 -21.84
C LEU A 72 -19.37 -16.50 -22.68
N ARG A 73 -18.20 -17.03 -23.09
CA ARG A 73 -18.10 -18.29 -23.84
C ARG A 73 -18.40 -19.50 -22.95
N ASP A 74 -17.84 -19.56 -21.75
CA ASP A 74 -17.98 -20.72 -20.86
C ASP A 74 -19.35 -20.80 -20.18
N TYR A 75 -19.96 -19.66 -19.84
CA TYR A 75 -21.26 -19.62 -19.13
C TYR A 75 -22.48 -19.33 -20.04
N ARG A 76 -22.29 -19.13 -21.36
CA ARG A 76 -23.40 -18.90 -22.31
C ARG A 76 -24.39 -20.04 -22.44
N HIS A 77 -24.08 -21.23 -21.93
CA HIS A 77 -24.88 -22.44 -22.13
C HIS A 77 -25.52 -22.97 -20.84
N GLY A 78 -25.49 -22.18 -19.75
CA GLY A 78 -26.03 -22.55 -18.43
C GLY A 78 -27.30 -21.81 -17.99
N ALA A 79 -28.07 -21.22 -18.91
CA ALA A 79 -29.37 -20.59 -18.63
C ALA A 79 -30.50 -21.27 -19.41
#